data_AF-A0A3R9EB74-F1
#
_entry.id   AF-A0A3R9EB74-F1
#
_cell.length_a   1.000
_cell.length_b   1.000
_cell.length_c   1.000
_cell.angle_alpha   90.00
_cell.angle_beta   90.00
_cell.angle_gamma   90.00
#
_symmetry.space_group_name_H-M   'P 1'
#
loop_
_entity.id
_entity.type
_entity.pdbx_description
1 polymer ?
#
loop_
_entity_poly.entity_id
_entity_poly.type
_entity_poly.pdbx_seq_one_letter_code
_entity_poly.pdbx_strand_id
1 'polypeptide(L)'
;MSDEDRSALARRMEDENIRRDVSWEEVSAESGLSTALLRNIRTGKSPVTRKSAHKIELFYGWPAGEVQRLLTPADPSDEEIAGMSARELAAYALRVERTRGVEARRAWLKHAYAVWREALGPAATDSPEWQVEVGHSDA
;
A
#
# COMPACT_ATOMS: atom_id res chain seq x y z
N MET A 1 -2.79 -8.76 -1.39
CA MET A 1 -3.05 -7.89 -0.23
C MET A 1 -2.91 -8.79 0.98
N SER A 2 -1.93 -8.59 1.85
CA SER A 2 -1.74 -9.48 3.01
C SER A 2 -2.94 -9.32 3.98
N ASP A 3 -3.13 -10.26 4.89
CA ASP A 3 -4.10 -10.09 5.99
C ASP A 3 -3.70 -8.95 6.93
N GLU A 4 -2.41 -8.61 6.95
CA GLU A 4 -1.80 -7.55 7.75
C GLU A 4 -2.16 -6.14 7.25
N ASP A 5 -2.14 -5.92 5.92
CA ASP A 5 -2.55 -4.64 5.30
C ASP A 5 -4.05 -4.34 5.56
N ARG A 6 -4.89 -5.38 5.47
CA ARG A 6 -6.33 -5.27 5.73
C ARG A 6 -6.61 -5.00 7.20
N SER A 7 -5.74 -5.51 8.07
CA SER A 7 -5.77 -5.27 9.50
C SER A 7 -5.45 -3.80 9.85
N ALA A 8 -4.63 -3.08 9.07
CA ALA A 8 -4.33 -1.67 9.32
C ALA A 8 -5.54 -0.75 9.08
N LEU A 9 -6.20 -0.87 7.92
CA LEU A 9 -7.43 -0.12 7.63
C LEU A 9 -8.54 -0.45 8.63
N ALA A 10 -8.75 -1.75 8.92
CA ALA A 10 -9.78 -2.19 9.84
C ALA A 10 -9.58 -1.62 11.26
N ARG A 11 -8.35 -1.69 11.80
CA ARG A 11 -7.98 -1.10 13.09
C ARG A 11 -8.23 0.40 13.09
N ARG A 12 -7.76 1.11 12.07
CA ARG A 12 -7.91 2.56 11.98
C ARG A 12 -9.37 3.01 11.96
N MET A 13 -10.25 2.30 11.26
CA MET A 13 -11.68 2.60 11.26
C MET A 13 -12.33 2.29 12.62
N GLU A 14 -11.93 1.19 13.28
CA GLU A 14 -12.42 0.86 14.63
C GLU A 14 -12.02 1.93 15.65
N ASP A 15 -10.76 2.37 15.64
CA ASP A 15 -10.24 3.43 16.51
C ASP A 15 -11.04 4.73 16.33
N GLU A 16 -11.36 5.09 15.07
CA GLU A 16 -12.17 6.27 14.79
C GLU A 16 -13.62 6.14 15.26
N ASN A 17 -14.22 4.94 15.14
CA ASN A 17 -15.56 4.71 15.66
C ASN A 17 -15.62 4.87 17.18
N ILE A 18 -14.65 4.28 17.89
CA ILE A 18 -14.51 4.43 19.34
C ILE A 18 -14.29 5.91 19.70
N ARG A 19 -13.42 6.61 18.98
CA ARG A 19 -13.12 8.04 19.22
C ARG A 19 -14.32 8.95 19.03
N ARG A 20 -15.21 8.61 18.08
CA ARG A 20 -16.41 9.41 17.74
C ARG A 20 -17.68 8.95 18.44
N ASP A 21 -17.62 7.83 19.16
CA ASP A 21 -18.77 7.16 19.77
C ASP A 21 -19.87 6.83 18.74
N VAL A 22 -19.48 6.26 17.60
CA VAL A 22 -20.39 5.87 16.50
C VAL A 22 -20.38 4.36 16.24
N SER A 23 -21.57 3.83 15.97
CA SER A 23 -21.80 2.44 15.62
C SER A 23 -21.55 2.16 14.13
N TRP A 24 -21.40 0.86 13.78
CA TRP A 24 -21.24 0.44 12.38
C TRP A 24 -22.50 0.70 11.54
N GLU A 25 -23.67 0.67 12.17
CA GLU A 25 -24.96 1.02 11.60
C GLU A 25 -25.00 2.50 11.20
N GLU A 26 -24.50 3.40 12.05
CA GLU A 26 -24.38 4.83 11.75
C GLU A 26 -23.37 5.08 10.64
N VAL A 27 -22.18 4.45 10.69
CA VAL A 27 -21.21 4.53 9.59
C VAL A 27 -21.84 4.09 8.27
N SER A 28 -22.63 3.02 8.29
CA SER A 28 -23.34 2.52 7.11
C SER A 28 -24.34 3.55 6.57
N ALA A 29 -25.16 4.10 7.46
CA ALA A 29 -26.18 5.09 7.10
C ALA A 29 -25.57 6.35 6.49
N GLU A 30 -24.53 6.90 7.11
CA GLU A 30 -23.93 8.18 6.69
C GLU A 30 -23.01 8.05 5.47
N SER A 31 -22.18 7.00 5.40
CA SER A 31 -21.31 6.78 4.24
C SER A 31 -22.08 6.27 3.01
N GLY A 32 -23.30 5.78 3.21
CA GLY A 32 -24.09 5.07 2.21
C GLY A 32 -23.39 3.80 1.70
N LEU A 33 -22.60 3.15 2.54
CA LEU A 33 -22.05 1.81 2.34
C LEU A 33 -22.90 0.83 3.14
N SER A 34 -23.14 -0.38 2.65
CA SER A 34 -23.86 -1.37 3.45
C SER A 34 -22.99 -1.90 4.60
N THR A 35 -23.61 -2.23 5.74
CA THR A 35 -22.95 -2.91 6.87
C THR A 35 -22.22 -4.18 6.43
N ALA A 36 -22.81 -4.95 5.51
CA ALA A 36 -22.19 -6.15 4.93
C ALA A 36 -20.90 -5.83 4.15
N LEU A 37 -20.89 -4.75 3.36
CA LEU A 37 -19.70 -4.31 2.63
C LEU A 37 -18.62 -3.80 3.59
N LEU A 38 -18.98 -2.99 4.59
CA LEU A 38 -18.04 -2.51 5.61
C LEU A 38 -17.40 -3.68 6.36
N ARG A 39 -18.19 -4.67 6.77
CA ARG A 39 -17.71 -5.92 7.38
C ARG A 39 -16.77 -6.67 6.45
N ASN A 40 -17.11 -6.80 5.17
CA ASN A 40 -16.26 -7.50 4.21
C ASN A 40 -14.96 -6.75 3.91
N ILE A 41 -14.97 -5.42 3.90
CA ILE A 41 -13.76 -4.59 3.77
C ILE A 41 -12.85 -4.81 4.99
N ARG A 42 -13.40 -4.70 6.20
CA ARG A 42 -12.66 -4.92 7.46
C ARG A 42 -12.04 -6.31 7.57
N THR A 43 -12.81 -7.34 7.22
CA THR A 43 -12.36 -8.73 7.26
C THR A 43 -11.58 -9.14 6.01
N GLY A 44 -11.38 -8.21 5.08
CA GLY A 44 -10.69 -8.47 3.83
C GLY A 44 -11.43 -9.32 2.81
N LYS A 45 -12.66 -9.76 3.07
CA LYS A 45 -13.48 -10.55 2.15
C LYS A 45 -13.91 -9.79 0.89
N SER A 46 -13.81 -8.46 0.88
CA SER A 46 -14.06 -7.67 -0.33
C SER A 46 -12.93 -6.66 -0.57
N PRO A 47 -12.51 -6.48 -1.84
CA PRO A 47 -11.52 -5.46 -2.17
C PRO A 47 -12.10 -4.06 -1.93
N VAL A 48 -11.25 -3.14 -1.49
CA VAL A 48 -11.62 -1.73 -1.38
C VAL A 48 -11.56 -1.09 -2.75
N THR A 49 -12.72 -0.77 -3.30
CA THR A 49 -12.84 0.00 -4.54
C THR A 49 -12.54 1.48 -4.30
N ARG A 50 -12.22 2.23 -5.36
CA ARG A 50 -12.05 3.70 -5.29
C ARG A 50 -13.27 4.41 -4.71
N LYS A 51 -14.48 3.95 -5.08
CA LYS A 51 -15.75 4.51 -4.59
C LYS A 51 -15.93 4.26 -3.09
N SER A 52 -15.65 3.04 -2.62
CA SER A 52 -15.74 2.73 -1.18
C SER A 52 -14.66 3.44 -0.37
N ALA A 53 -13.42 3.54 -0.89
CA ALA A 53 -12.36 4.30 -0.24
C ALA A 53 -12.77 5.76 -0.06
N HIS A 54 -13.24 6.41 -1.13
CA HIS A 54 -13.67 7.80 -1.07
C HIS A 54 -14.82 8.03 -0.08
N LYS A 55 -15.82 7.13 -0.02
CA LYS A 55 -16.92 7.22 0.95
C LYS A 55 -16.44 7.08 2.40
N ILE A 56 -15.49 6.18 2.65
CA ILE A 56 -14.85 6.01 3.96
C ILE A 56 -14.09 7.28 4.34
N GLU A 57 -13.27 7.82 3.43
CA GLU A 57 -12.49 9.04 3.64
C GLU A 57 -13.39 10.24 3.95
N LEU A 58 -14.50 10.41 3.22
CA LEU A 58 -15.47 11.47 3.49
C LEU A 58 -16.11 11.33 4.86
N PHE A 59 -16.59 10.14 5.23
CA PHE A 59 -17.22 9.90 6.53
C PHE A 59 -16.26 10.21 7.69
N TYR A 60 -15.02 9.72 7.61
CA TYR A 60 -14.03 9.97 8.65
C TYR A 60 -13.29 11.31 8.48
N GLY A 61 -13.63 12.14 7.49
CA GLY A 61 -12.89 13.39 7.22
C GLY A 61 -11.39 13.16 7.02
N TRP A 62 -11.01 12.00 6.48
CA TRP A 62 -9.62 11.69 6.18
C TRP A 62 -9.19 12.34 4.87
N PRO A 63 -7.87 12.63 4.70
CA PRO A 63 -7.35 13.09 3.42
C PRO A 63 -7.66 12.09 2.29
N ALA A 64 -7.86 12.63 1.08
CA ALA A 64 -8.05 11.79 -0.10
C ALA A 64 -6.82 10.88 -0.32
N GLY A 65 -7.05 9.58 -0.49
CA GLY A 65 -6.00 8.58 -0.66
C GLY A 65 -5.49 7.95 0.64
N GLU A 66 -5.94 8.41 1.82
CA GLU A 66 -5.56 7.84 3.11
C GLU A 66 -5.93 6.36 3.22
N VAL A 67 -7.10 5.96 2.73
CA VAL A 67 -7.49 4.54 2.72
C VAL A 67 -6.52 3.71 1.89
N GLN A 68 -6.09 4.25 0.76
CA GLN A 68 -5.12 3.57 -0.11
C GLN A 68 -3.72 3.50 0.53
N ARG A 69 -3.35 4.53 1.29
CA ARG A 69 -2.12 4.55 2.09
C ARG A 69 -2.15 3.45 3.15
N LEU A 70 -3.26 3.29 3.87
CA LEU A 70 -3.44 2.25 4.90
C LEU A 70 -3.49 0.83 4.33
N LEU A 71 -3.98 0.67 3.10
CA LEU A 71 -3.97 -0.61 2.38
C LEU A 71 -2.64 -0.91 1.69
N THR A 72 -1.73 0.06 1.65
CA THR A 72 -0.36 -0.17 1.20
C THR A 72 0.42 -0.69 2.40
N PRO A 73 1.09 -1.85 2.30
CA PRO A 73 2.00 -2.30 3.35
C PRO A 73 2.97 -1.19 3.70
N ALA A 74 3.45 -1.19 4.94
CA ALA A 74 4.63 -0.40 5.28
C ALA A 74 5.75 -0.68 4.26
N ASP A 75 6.60 0.32 4.02
CA ASP A 75 7.79 0.07 3.22
C ASP A 75 8.60 -1.02 3.93
N PRO A 76 9.06 -2.06 3.22
CA PRO A 76 9.86 -3.10 3.81
C PRO A 76 11.11 -2.46 4.43
N SER A 77 11.50 -2.97 5.60
CA SER A 77 12.75 -2.60 6.25
C SER A 77 13.94 -2.93 5.35
N ASP A 78 15.08 -2.30 5.60
CA ASP A 78 16.30 -2.56 4.83
C ASP A 78 16.73 -4.04 4.94
N GLU A 79 16.50 -4.67 6.10
CA GLU A 79 16.75 -6.10 6.30
C GLU A 79 15.85 -6.98 5.41
N GLU A 80 14.56 -6.63 5.30
CA GLU A 80 13.63 -7.32 4.41
C GLU A 80 14.00 -7.08 2.94
N ILE A 81 14.33 -5.84 2.56
CA ILE A 81 14.78 -5.49 1.20
C ILE A 81 16.03 -6.29 0.82
N ALA A 82 17.00 -6.41 1.72
CA ALA A 82 18.22 -7.18 1.50
C ALA A 82 17.92 -8.68 1.27
N GLY A 83 16.88 -9.21 1.91
CA GLY A 83 16.41 -10.58 1.74
C GLY A 83 15.51 -10.82 0.52
N MET A 84 15.01 -9.77 -0.13
CA MET A 84 14.12 -9.90 -1.29
C MET A 84 14.87 -10.29 -2.56
N SER A 85 14.29 -11.22 -3.31
CA SER A 85 14.70 -11.50 -4.69
C SER A 85 14.38 -10.33 -5.63
N ALA A 86 15.07 -10.25 -6.77
CA ALA A 86 14.80 -9.24 -7.79
C ALA A 86 13.33 -9.24 -8.25
N ARG A 87 12.69 -10.42 -8.31
CA ARG A 87 11.28 -10.57 -8.65
C ARG A 87 10.36 -9.96 -7.59
N GLU A 88 10.68 -10.14 -6.31
CA GLU A 88 9.92 -9.56 -5.20
C GLU A 88 10.08 -8.04 -5.17
N LEU A 89 11.31 -7.54 -5.39
CA LEU A 89 11.57 -6.11 -5.52
C LEU A 89 10.78 -5.49 -6.68
N ALA A 90 10.76 -6.12 -7.86
CA ALA A 90 9.99 -5.65 -9.01
C ALA A 90 8.47 -5.66 -8.73
N ALA A 91 7.97 -6.70 -8.07
CA ALA A 91 6.55 -6.79 -7.70
C ALA A 91 6.16 -5.72 -6.68
N TYR A 92 7.04 -5.40 -5.71
CA TYR A 92 6.83 -4.32 -4.76
C TYR A 92 6.88 -2.95 -5.44
N ALA A 93 7.86 -2.71 -6.32
CA ALA A 93 7.97 -1.47 -7.09
C ALA A 93 6.71 -1.17 -7.92
N LEU A 94 6.14 -2.17 -8.59
CA LEU A 94 4.86 -2.03 -9.32
C LEU A 94 3.69 -1.71 -8.37
N ARG A 95 3.72 -2.21 -7.14
CA ARG A 95 2.73 -1.87 -6.12
C ARG A 95 2.88 -0.41 -5.67
N VAL A 96 4.10 0.05 -5.41
CA VAL A 96 4.41 1.45 -5.07
C VAL A 96 3.92 2.38 -6.17
N GLU A 97 4.12 2.04 -7.45
CA GLU A 97 3.60 2.84 -8.57
C GLU A 97 2.07 2.95 -8.54
N ARG A 98 1.37 1.83 -8.36
CA ARG A 98 -0.09 1.81 -8.32
C ARG A 98 -0.68 2.64 -7.18
N THR A 99 0.03 2.75 -6.05
CA THR A 99 -0.49 3.41 -4.85
C THR A 99 0.04 4.83 -4.65
N ARG A 100 1.26 5.11 -5.09
CA ARG A 100 1.99 6.37 -4.85
C ARG A 100 2.51 7.04 -6.13
N GLY A 101 2.37 6.42 -7.29
CA GLY A 101 2.79 6.96 -8.59
C GLY A 101 4.22 6.61 -9.02
N VAL A 102 4.55 6.95 -10.26
CA VAL A 102 5.82 6.57 -10.92
C VAL A 102 7.05 7.14 -10.21
N GLU A 103 6.98 8.39 -9.73
CA GLU A 103 8.09 9.00 -9.00
C GLU A 103 8.38 8.29 -7.67
N ALA A 104 7.34 7.84 -6.96
CA ALA A 104 7.50 7.06 -5.75
C ALA A 104 8.13 5.69 -6.04
N ARG A 105 7.74 5.04 -7.15
CA ARG A 105 8.39 3.79 -7.60
C ARG A 105 9.87 4.01 -7.86
N ARG A 106 10.22 5.11 -8.54
CA ARG A 106 11.62 5.44 -8.88
C ARG A 106 12.45 5.70 -7.62
N ALA A 107 11.92 6.48 -6.68
CA ALA A 107 12.59 6.75 -5.41
C ALA A 107 12.80 5.46 -4.60
N TRP A 108 11.77 4.61 -4.52
CA TRP A 108 11.84 3.34 -3.80
C TRP A 108 12.84 2.36 -4.42
N LEU A 109 12.83 2.20 -5.76
CA LEU A 109 13.79 1.33 -6.46
C LEU A 109 15.24 1.77 -6.22
N LYS A 110 15.49 3.08 -6.18
CA LYS A 110 16.82 3.63 -5.90
C LYS A 110 17.29 3.26 -4.49
N HIS A 111 16.41 3.36 -3.50
CA HIS A 111 16.69 2.94 -2.12
C HIS A 111 16.92 1.44 -2.04
N ALA A 112 15.99 0.64 -2.57
CA ALA A 112 16.05 -0.80 -2.51
C ALA A 112 17.33 -1.37 -3.15
N TYR A 113 17.77 -0.78 -4.27
CA TYR A 113 19.03 -1.15 -4.90
C TYR A 113 20.26 -0.79 -4.06
N ALA A 114 20.26 0.36 -3.38
CA ALA A 114 21.36 0.74 -2.50
C ALA A 114 21.53 -0.29 -1.37
N VAL A 115 20.43 -0.66 -0.71
CA VAL A 115 20.39 -1.68 0.34
C VAL A 115 20.82 -3.05 -0.19
N TRP A 116 20.26 -3.49 -1.32
CA TRP A 116 20.59 -4.78 -1.92
C TRP A 116 22.07 -4.89 -2.33
N ARG A 117 22.64 -3.80 -2.87
CA ARG A 117 24.06 -3.73 -3.24
C ARG A 117 24.98 -3.78 -2.01
N GLU A 118 24.60 -3.12 -0.92
CA GLU A 118 25.35 -3.19 0.34
C GLU A 118 25.33 -4.60 0.93
N ALA A 119 24.19 -5.30 0.86
CA ALA A 119 24.04 -6.65 1.38
C ALA A 119 24.85 -7.71 0.61
N LEU A 120 24.99 -7.58 -0.72
CA LEU A 120 25.72 -8.56 -1.55
C LEU A 120 27.22 -8.28 -1.70
N GLY A 121 27.68 -7.10 -1.26
CA GLY A 121 29.08 -6.68 -1.39
C GLY A 121 29.51 -6.40 -2.85
N PRO A 122 30.79 -6.02 -3.07
CA PRO A 122 31.29 -5.55 -4.36
C PRO A 122 31.39 -6.61 -5.47
N ALA A 123 31.08 -7.88 -5.17
CA ALA A 123 31.15 -8.99 -6.12
C ALA A 123 29.84 -9.24 -6.90
N ALA A 124 28.75 -8.55 -6.57
CA ALA A 124 27.50 -8.62 -7.33
C ALA A 124 27.61 -7.83 -8.64
N THR A 125 28.23 -8.43 -9.66
CA THR A 125 28.38 -7.86 -11.01
C THR A 125 27.16 -8.05 -11.91
N ASP A 126 26.22 -8.90 -11.52
CA ASP A 126 24.97 -9.07 -12.27
C ASP A 126 24.00 -7.95 -11.89
N SER A 127 24.05 -6.88 -12.69
CA SER A 127 23.07 -5.80 -12.62
C SER A 127 21.69 -6.40 -12.84
N PRO A 128 20.77 -6.34 -11.87
CA PRO A 128 19.48 -6.98 -12.00
C PRO A 128 18.68 -6.35 -13.16
N GLU A 129 18.05 -7.20 -13.97
CA GLU A 129 17.45 -6.90 -15.29
C GLU A 129 16.44 -5.73 -15.32
N TRP A 130 15.98 -5.24 -14.15
CA TRP A 130 15.08 -4.09 -14.06
C TRP A 130 15.72 -2.74 -14.41
N GLN A 131 17.05 -2.67 -14.55
CA GLN A 131 17.72 -1.46 -15.06
C GLN A 131 17.42 -1.17 -16.54
N VAL A 132 17.02 -2.18 -17.31
CA VAL A 132 16.82 -2.03 -18.77
C VAL A 132 15.55 -1.24 -19.12
N GLU A 133 14.57 -1.14 -18.22
CA GLU A 133 13.31 -0.44 -18.49
C GLU A 133 13.27 1.04 -18.04
N VAL A 134 14.31 1.55 -17.36
CA VAL A 134 14.29 2.94 -16.82
C VAL A 134 14.92 3.97 -17.76
N GLY A 135 15.38 3.56 -18.94
CA GLY A 135 15.89 4.47 -19.95
C GLY A 135 15.45 4.01 -21.33
N HIS A 136 14.69 4.86 -22.02
CA HIS A 136 14.53 5.05 -23.48
C HIS A 136 13.05 5.29 -23.85
N SER A 137 12.57 6.49 -23.51
CA SER A 137 11.58 7.20 -24.34
C SER A 137 11.76 8.69 -24.11
N ASP A 138 12.82 9.21 -24.73
CA ASP A 138 12.90 10.59 -25.20
C ASP A 138 13.88 10.58 -26.39
N ALA A 139 13.31 10.41 -27.58
CA ALA A 139 13.88 10.79 -28.87
C ALA A 139 12.72 11.12 -29.82
#